data_AF-Q9VMB8-F1
#
_entry.id   AF-Q9VMB8-F1
#
_cell.length_a   1.000
_cell.length_b   1.000
_cell.length_c   1.000
_cell.angle_alpha   90.00
_cell.angle_beta   90.00
_cell.angle_gamma   90.00
#
_symmetry.space_group_name_H-M   'P 1'
#
loop_
_entity.id
_entity.type
_entity.pdbx_description
1 polymer ?
#
loop_
_entity_poly.entity_id
_entity_poly.type
_entity_poly.pdbx_seq_one_letter_code
_entity_poly.pdbx_strand_id
1 'polypeptide(L)'
;MSSYISRLLKAQSASKRLISNLTQRDGKLSSLLRRLGLQWQGSAAAPQQRPISTTQVQKSALIADDQLVTGIQKREMLLAKQGCEDPWGFSKVIRRGSGRENDPTVVPSAFDARLVGCLCLDDRLPKWMWIEKDEGPKRCECGHYFILKNVPPV
;
A
#
# COMPACT_ATOMS: atom_id res chain seq x y z
N MET A 1 -41.22 -3.18 14.73
CA MET A 1 -39.77 -3.12 14.40
C MET A 1 -39.23 -4.54 14.40
N SER A 2 -38.68 -5.04 13.28
CA SER A 2 -38.12 -6.41 13.21
C SER A 2 -36.83 -6.52 14.04
N SER A 3 -36.61 -7.67 14.70
CA SER A 3 -35.42 -7.95 15.53
C SER A 3 -34.09 -7.76 14.78
N TYR A 4 -34.12 -7.84 13.44
CA TYR A 4 -32.98 -7.59 12.57
C TYR A 4 -32.54 -6.12 12.56
N ILE A 5 -33.48 -5.17 12.47
CA ILE A 5 -33.20 -3.73 12.46
C ILE A 5 -32.59 -3.32 13.82
N SER A 6 -33.12 -3.87 14.92
CA SER A 6 -32.59 -3.63 16.27
C SER A 6 -31.15 -4.12 16.44
N ARG A 7 -30.75 -5.23 15.77
CA ARG A 7 -29.37 -5.72 15.78
C ARG A 7 -28.44 -4.83 14.96
N LEU A 8 -28.87 -4.40 13.77
CA LEU A 8 -28.10 -3.48 12.92
C LEU A 8 -27.83 -2.13 13.62
N LEU A 9 -28.82 -1.60 14.34
CA LEU A 9 -28.68 -0.37 15.12
C LEU A 9 -27.64 -0.47 16.24
N LYS A 10 -27.45 -1.67 16.81
CA LYS A 10 -26.45 -1.94 17.86
C LYS A 10 -25.07 -2.32 17.34
N ALA A 11 -24.96 -2.69 16.06
CA ALA A 11 -23.69 -3.10 15.46
C ALA A 11 -22.77 -1.89 15.26
N GLN A 12 -21.62 -1.86 15.93
CA GLN A 12 -20.61 -0.79 15.77
C GLN A 12 -20.06 -0.70 14.34
N SER A 13 -20.09 -1.81 13.59
CA SER A 13 -19.56 -1.91 12.22
C SER A 13 -20.52 -1.42 11.15
N ALA A 14 -21.81 -1.26 11.46
CA ALA A 14 -22.77 -0.80 10.47
C ALA A 14 -22.55 0.70 10.22
N SER A 15 -22.25 1.05 8.96
CA SER A 15 -22.10 2.45 8.55
C SER A 15 -23.30 3.26 9.04
N LYS A 16 -23.05 4.32 9.82
CA LYS A 16 -24.10 5.22 10.36
C LYS A 16 -25.07 5.70 9.26
N ARG A 17 -24.60 5.80 8.02
CA ARG A 17 -25.40 6.16 6.82
C ARG A 17 -26.42 5.09 6.41
N LEU A 18 -26.06 3.79 6.49
CA LEU A 18 -26.99 2.71 6.16
C LEU A 18 -28.10 2.63 7.20
N ILE A 19 -27.74 2.81 8.47
CA ILE A 19 -28.69 2.86 9.58
C ILE A 19 -29.69 4.01 9.39
N SER A 20 -29.21 5.22 9.08
CA SER A 20 -30.10 6.39 8.89
C SER A 20 -31.09 6.21 7.74
N ASN A 21 -30.63 5.69 6.61
CA ASN A 21 -31.50 5.43 5.45
C ASN A 21 -32.56 4.35 5.76
N LEU A 22 -32.20 3.34 6.55
CA LEU A 22 -33.15 2.28 6.93
C LEU A 22 -34.25 2.81 7.87
N THR A 23 -33.91 3.75 8.76
CA THR A 23 -34.88 4.36 9.68
C THR A 23 -35.82 5.37 9.02
N GLN A 24 -35.45 5.94 7.87
CA GLN A 24 -36.25 6.95 7.16
C GLN A 24 -37.40 6.39 6.30
N ARG A 25 -37.65 5.07 6.32
CA ARG A 25 -38.79 4.49 5.59
C ARG A 25 -40.10 4.76 6.34
N ASP A 26 -40.54 6.02 6.30
CA ASP A 26 -41.86 6.44 6.74
C ASP A 26 -42.93 5.71 5.90
N GLY A 27 -43.78 4.93 6.55
CA GLY A 27 -44.86 4.22 5.88
C GLY A 27 -45.89 5.20 5.31
N LYS A 28 -46.60 4.80 4.24
CA LYS A 28 -47.69 5.62 3.65
C LYS A 28 -48.68 6.14 4.70
N LEU A 29 -48.91 5.38 5.77
CA LEU A 29 -49.81 5.72 6.87
C LEU A 29 -49.29 6.90 7.73
N SER A 30 -47.98 6.98 8.02
CA SER A 30 -47.42 8.14 8.74
C SER A 30 -47.45 9.42 7.88
N SER A 31 -47.25 9.27 6.56
CA SER A 31 -47.38 10.39 5.62
C SER A 31 -48.82 10.92 5.52
N LEU A 32 -49.82 10.02 5.60
CA LEU A 32 -51.25 10.39 5.64
C LEU A 32 -51.61 11.08 6.96
N LEU A 33 -51.15 10.56 8.11
CA LEU A 33 -51.42 11.18 9.41
C LEU A 33 -50.82 12.58 9.53
N ARG A 34 -49.62 12.83 8.96
CA ARG A 34 -49.07 14.19 8.85
C ARG A 34 -49.91 15.09 7.94
N ARG A 35 -50.36 14.60 6.79
CA ARG A 35 -51.24 15.37 5.87
C ARG A 35 -52.58 15.72 6.53
N LEU A 36 -53.10 14.84 7.38
CA LEU A 36 -54.37 15.03 8.08
C LEU A 36 -54.23 15.84 9.39
N GLY A 37 -53.03 16.32 9.75
CA GLY A 37 -52.81 17.10 10.97
C GLY A 37 -52.98 16.31 12.28
N LEU A 38 -53.14 14.98 12.20
CA LEU A 38 -53.37 14.07 13.33
C LEU A 38 -52.04 13.62 13.94
N GLN A 39 -51.10 14.55 14.14
CA GLN A 39 -49.87 14.26 14.86
C GLN A 39 -50.17 14.24 16.36
N TRP A 40 -50.05 13.05 16.97
CA TRP A 40 -50.15 12.90 18.41
C TRP A 40 -49.05 13.73 19.10
N GLN A 41 -49.44 14.84 19.72
CA GLN A 41 -48.59 15.63 20.62
C GLN A 41 -48.50 14.92 21.97
N GLY A 42 -47.79 13.80 22.02
CA GLY A 42 -47.65 13.05 23.24
C GLY A 42 -46.36 12.23 23.21
N SER A 43 -45.55 12.44 24.25
CA SER A 43 -44.40 11.62 24.66
C SER A 43 -43.01 12.12 24.25
N ALA A 44 -42.31 12.61 25.28
CA ALA A 44 -40.86 12.69 25.51
C ALA A 44 -39.96 12.90 24.27
N ALA A 45 -39.38 14.10 24.18
CA ALA A 45 -38.34 14.44 23.22
C ALA A 45 -37.14 13.49 23.36
N ALA A 46 -37.07 12.48 22.49
CA ALA A 46 -35.85 11.70 22.27
C ALA A 46 -34.71 12.68 21.87
N PRO A 47 -33.47 12.46 22.34
CA PRO A 47 -32.38 13.38 22.07
C PRO A 47 -32.20 13.56 20.57
N GLN A 48 -32.35 14.82 20.12
CA GLN A 48 -32.16 15.25 18.75
C GLN A 48 -30.72 14.93 18.34
N GLN A 49 -30.52 13.85 17.58
CA GLN A 49 -29.22 13.56 17.00
C GLN A 49 -28.92 14.67 15.99
N ARG A 50 -27.86 15.44 16.26
CA ARG A 50 -27.37 16.46 15.33
C ARG A 50 -27.12 15.79 13.97
N PRO A 51 -27.70 16.29 12.87
CA PRO A 51 -27.39 15.76 11.57
C PRO A 51 -25.89 15.95 11.34
N ILE A 52 -25.18 14.86 11.04
CA ILE A 52 -23.79 14.97 10.60
C ILE A 52 -23.87 15.72 9.26
N SER A 53 -23.36 16.95 9.24
CA SER A 53 -23.13 17.65 7.98
C SER A 53 -22.04 16.91 7.23
N THR A 54 -22.43 15.93 6.42
CA THR A 54 -21.51 15.37 5.44
C THR A 54 -21.63 16.24 4.21
N THR A 55 -20.59 17.01 3.91
CA THR A 55 -20.43 17.54 2.55
C THR A 55 -20.51 16.34 1.60
N GLN A 56 -21.30 16.47 0.55
CA GLN A 56 -21.19 15.54 -0.56
C GLN A 56 -19.76 15.71 -1.07
N VAL A 57 -18.88 14.76 -0.77
CA VAL A 57 -17.60 14.67 -1.44
C VAL A 57 -17.97 14.54 -2.91
N GLN A 58 -17.84 15.63 -3.65
CA GLN A 58 -17.91 15.56 -5.09
C GLN A 58 -16.84 14.54 -5.45
N LYS A 59 -17.25 13.40 -6.02
CA LYS A 59 -16.35 12.53 -6.76
C LYS A 59 -15.92 13.30 -8.01
N SER A 60 -15.22 14.42 -7.82
CA SER A 60 -14.30 14.90 -8.82
C SER A 60 -13.36 13.73 -9.09
N ALA A 61 -13.05 13.49 -10.36
CA ALA A 61 -12.07 12.48 -10.72
C ALA A 61 -10.83 12.74 -9.85
N LEU A 62 -10.49 11.78 -8.98
CA LEU A 62 -9.27 11.89 -8.19
C LEU A 62 -8.12 12.06 -9.19
N ILE A 63 -7.16 12.91 -8.83
CA ILE A 63 -5.96 13.11 -9.64
C ILE A 63 -5.33 11.74 -9.88
N ALA A 64 -4.94 11.46 -11.12
CA ALA A 64 -4.33 10.19 -11.46
C ALA A 64 -2.99 10.00 -10.70
N ASP A 65 -2.72 8.78 -10.26
CA ASP A 65 -1.55 8.48 -9.42
C ASP A 65 -0.22 8.87 -10.08
N ASP A 66 -0.14 8.79 -11.41
CA ASP A 66 1.04 9.17 -12.20
C ASP A 66 1.38 10.67 -12.14
N GLN A 67 0.38 11.51 -11.87
CA GLN A 67 0.56 12.94 -11.66
C GLN A 67 0.94 13.27 -10.21
N LEU A 68 0.44 12.50 -9.25
CA LEU A 68 0.72 12.69 -7.83
C LEU A 68 2.13 12.20 -7.44
N VAL A 69 2.57 11.09 -8.04
CA VAL A 69 3.82 10.46 -7.67
C VAL A 69 5.02 11.24 -8.23
N THR A 70 6.02 11.48 -7.37
CA THR A 70 7.26 12.21 -7.66
C THR A 70 8.49 11.44 -7.16
N GLY A 71 9.69 11.89 -7.54
CA GLY A 71 10.95 11.29 -7.05
C GLY A 71 11.17 9.84 -7.48
N ILE A 72 11.73 9.04 -6.57
CA ILE A 72 12.07 7.62 -6.80
C ILE A 72 10.81 6.79 -7.11
N GLN A 73 9.73 7.01 -6.35
CA GLN A 73 8.47 6.28 -6.58
C GLN A 73 7.94 6.49 -8.00
N LYS A 74 8.15 7.67 -8.59
CA LYS A 74 7.70 7.95 -9.96
C LYS A 74 8.47 7.11 -10.97
N ARG A 75 9.78 7.01 -10.77
CA ARG A 75 10.63 6.26 -11.69
C ARG A 75 10.43 4.76 -11.58
N GLU A 76 10.24 4.25 -10.35
CA GLU A 76 9.78 2.87 -10.12
C GLU A 76 8.47 2.58 -10.86
N MET A 77 7.48 3.48 -10.76
CA MET A 77 6.20 3.32 -11.46
C MET A 77 6.38 3.35 -12.99
N LEU A 78 7.23 4.23 -13.53
CA LEU A 78 7.50 4.32 -14.96
C LEU A 78 8.22 3.08 -15.48
N LEU A 79 9.19 2.54 -14.74
CA LEU A 79 9.88 1.29 -15.07
C LEU A 79 8.94 0.09 -15.03
N ALA A 80 8.05 0.04 -14.05
CA ALA A 80 7.01 -0.99 -13.98
C ALA A 80 6.08 -0.91 -15.21
N LYS A 81 5.68 0.29 -15.64
CA LYS A 81 4.91 0.50 -16.89
C LYS A 81 5.67 0.08 -18.15
N GLN A 82 7.02 0.18 -18.15
CA GLN A 82 7.88 -0.29 -19.22
C GLN A 82 8.13 -1.80 -19.19
N GLY A 83 7.61 -2.52 -18.19
CA GLY A 83 7.76 -3.97 -18.03
C GLY A 83 8.98 -4.40 -17.20
N CYS A 84 9.63 -3.47 -16.50
CA CYS A 84 10.68 -3.81 -15.53
C CYS A 84 10.06 -4.09 -14.15
N GLU A 85 9.97 -5.36 -13.78
CA GLU A 85 9.39 -5.79 -12.49
C GLU A 85 10.36 -5.66 -11.30
N ASP A 86 11.67 -5.57 -11.56
CA ASP A 86 12.72 -5.51 -10.53
C ASP A 86 13.67 -4.34 -10.76
N PRO A 87 13.22 -3.08 -10.52
CA PRO A 87 14.03 -1.88 -10.73
C PRO A 87 15.37 -1.92 -9.96
N TRP A 88 15.36 -2.49 -8.76
CA TRP A 88 16.52 -2.51 -7.86
C TRP A 88 17.39 -3.77 -8.00
N GLY A 89 16.98 -4.75 -8.82
CA GLY A 89 17.71 -5.98 -9.05
C GLY A 89 17.80 -6.88 -7.80
N PHE A 90 16.73 -6.99 -7.00
CA PHE A 90 16.66 -7.84 -5.81
C PHE A 90 16.10 -9.24 -6.08
N SER A 91 15.16 -9.37 -7.01
CA SER A 91 14.42 -10.60 -7.27
C SER A 91 15.27 -11.60 -8.05
N LYS A 92 16.09 -11.11 -8.99
CA LYS A 92 16.95 -11.97 -9.81
C LYS A 92 18.29 -12.24 -9.14
N VAL A 93 18.58 -13.51 -8.88
CA VAL A 93 19.90 -13.94 -8.40
C VAL A 93 20.96 -13.60 -9.44
N ILE A 94 21.97 -12.83 -9.04
CA ILE A 94 23.14 -12.53 -9.87
C ILE A 94 23.96 -13.80 -10.00
N ARG A 95 24.11 -14.30 -11.24
CA ARG A 95 24.99 -15.44 -11.53
C ARG A 95 26.43 -14.99 -11.35
N ARG A 96 27.22 -15.82 -10.66
CA ARG A 96 28.68 -15.59 -10.54
C ARG A 96 29.31 -15.66 -11.93
N GLY A 97 30.22 -14.71 -12.21
CA GLY A 97 31.10 -14.75 -13.38
C GLY A 97 32.31 -15.66 -13.14
N SER A 98 33.48 -15.29 -13.66
CA SER A 98 34.72 -15.99 -13.32
C SER A 98 35.12 -15.80 -11.84
N GLY A 99 34.75 -14.65 -11.26
CA GLY A 99 34.94 -14.35 -9.84
C GLY A 99 36.40 -14.27 -9.41
N ARG A 100 37.31 -14.02 -10.35
CA ARG A 100 38.75 -13.85 -10.09
C ARG A 100 39.02 -12.43 -9.61
N GLU A 101 40.15 -12.20 -8.96
CA GLU A 101 40.54 -10.86 -8.51
C GLU A 101 40.63 -9.85 -9.67
N ASN A 102 41.17 -10.28 -10.82
CA ASN A 102 41.27 -9.47 -12.04
C ASN A 102 39.96 -9.39 -12.84
N ASP A 103 38.99 -10.28 -12.58
CA ASP A 103 37.68 -10.33 -13.25
C ASP A 103 36.59 -10.65 -12.21
N PRO A 104 36.33 -9.72 -11.28
CA PRO A 104 35.40 -9.93 -10.18
C PRO A 104 33.95 -9.94 -10.68
N THR A 105 33.07 -10.58 -9.91
CA THR A 105 31.63 -10.53 -10.21
C THR A 105 31.11 -9.12 -9.97
N VAL A 106 30.59 -8.50 -11.03
CA VAL A 106 30.05 -7.14 -10.98
C VAL A 106 28.66 -7.14 -10.36
N VAL A 107 28.49 -6.36 -9.30
CA VAL A 107 27.23 -6.18 -8.59
C VAL A 107 26.71 -4.77 -8.85
N PRO A 108 25.57 -4.59 -9.54
CA PRO A 108 25.02 -3.26 -9.78
C PRO A 108 24.48 -2.66 -8.47
N SER A 109 24.69 -1.38 -8.22
CA SER A 109 24.05 -0.66 -7.10
C SER A 109 23.88 0.80 -7.45
N ALA A 110 22.76 1.40 -7.05
CA ALA A 110 22.59 2.85 -7.12
C ALA A 110 23.19 3.60 -5.93
N PHE A 111 23.55 2.86 -4.88
CA PHE A 111 24.10 3.37 -3.64
C PHE A 111 25.60 3.08 -3.57
N ASP A 112 26.30 3.81 -2.70
CA ASP A 112 27.74 3.65 -2.48
C ASP A 112 28.09 2.31 -1.80
N ALA A 113 27.12 1.58 -1.27
CA ALA A 113 27.33 0.23 -0.76
C ALA A 113 26.14 -0.66 -1.07
N ARG A 114 26.40 -1.97 -1.22
CA ARG A 114 25.36 -3.00 -1.38
C ARG A 114 25.68 -4.24 -0.56
N LEU A 115 24.67 -4.72 0.17
CA LEU A 115 24.74 -5.99 0.86
C LEU A 115 24.58 -7.14 -0.14
N VAL A 116 25.55 -8.06 -0.15
CA VAL A 116 25.55 -9.23 -1.03
C VAL A 116 25.65 -10.50 -0.20
N GLY A 117 24.75 -11.45 -0.48
CA GLY A 117 24.80 -12.80 0.07
C GLY A 117 25.39 -13.76 -0.95
N CYS A 118 26.61 -14.26 -0.73
CA CYS A 118 27.22 -15.27 -1.59
C CYS A 118 26.82 -16.67 -1.13
N LEU A 119 26.24 -17.47 -2.04
CA LEU A 119 26.02 -18.90 -1.85
C LEU A 119 27.29 -19.66 -2.24
N CYS A 120 28.12 -20.01 -1.25
CA CYS A 120 29.33 -20.80 -1.48
C CYS A 120 28.97 -22.24 -1.89
N LEU A 121 29.85 -22.89 -2.66
CA LEU A 121 29.72 -24.33 -2.89
C LEU A 121 29.86 -25.00 -1.50
N ASP A 122 28.92 -25.89 -1.17
CA ASP A 122 28.84 -26.66 0.09
C ASP A 122 28.25 -25.96 1.33
N ASP A 123 28.02 -24.64 1.28
CA ASP A 123 27.34 -23.94 2.39
C ASP A 123 25.82 -23.87 2.20
N ARG A 124 25.08 -24.13 3.28
CA ARG A 124 23.61 -23.93 3.30
C ARG A 124 23.19 -22.49 3.56
N LEU A 125 24.06 -21.67 4.16
CA LEU A 125 23.76 -20.30 4.53
C LEU A 125 24.53 -19.32 3.65
N PRO A 126 23.87 -18.27 3.12
CA PRO A 126 24.56 -17.23 2.38
C PRO A 126 25.56 -16.50 3.30
N LYS A 127 26.77 -16.27 2.78
CA LYS A 127 27.77 -15.42 3.44
C LYS A 127 27.49 -13.98 3.06
N TRP A 128 27.09 -13.20 4.06
CA TRP A 128 26.77 -11.78 3.88
C TRP A 128 28.02 -10.93 3.94
N MET A 129 28.14 -10.00 3.01
CA MET A 129 29.21 -9.02 3.00
C MET A 129 28.72 -7.70 2.40
N TRP A 130 29.22 -6.61 2.96
CA TRP A 130 29.08 -5.28 2.39
C TRP A 130 30.11 -5.08 1.28
N ILE A 131 29.67 -4.74 0.08
CA ILE A 131 30.56 -4.28 -0.98
C ILE A 131 30.39 -2.77 -1.06
N GLU A 132 31.47 -2.04 -0.88
CA GLU A 132 31.49 -0.58 -0.96
C GLU A 132 32.04 -0.14 -2.32
N LYS A 133 31.67 1.07 -2.70
CA LYS A 133 32.15 1.74 -3.89
C LYS A 133 33.59 2.17 -3.67
N ASP A 134 34.39 2.12 -4.72
CA ASP A 134 35.78 2.61 -4.74
C ASP A 134 36.78 1.89 -3.80
N GLU A 135 36.35 0.94 -2.95
CA GLU A 135 37.25 0.07 -2.16
C GLU A 135 37.94 -1.05 -2.97
N GLY A 136 37.46 -1.29 -4.20
CA GLY A 136 37.96 -2.36 -5.07
C GLY A 136 37.27 -3.72 -4.83
N PRO A 137 37.79 -4.81 -5.43
CA PRO A 137 37.16 -6.13 -5.36
C PRO A 137 37.21 -6.73 -3.95
N LYS A 138 36.05 -7.05 -3.38
CA LYS A 138 35.95 -7.72 -2.09
C LYS A 138 35.89 -9.23 -2.26
N ARG A 139 36.75 -9.94 -1.51
CA ARG A 139 36.83 -11.40 -1.51
C ARG A 139 35.84 -12.02 -0.51
N CYS A 140 35.09 -13.03 -0.95
CA CYS A 140 34.26 -13.88 -0.10
C CYS A 140 35.06 -15.06 0.48
N GLU A 141 34.55 -15.74 1.51
CA GLU A 141 35.14 -16.95 2.11
C GLU A 141 35.43 -18.06 1.07
N CYS A 142 34.57 -18.21 0.07
CA CYS A 142 34.79 -19.17 -1.03
C CYS A 142 35.87 -18.76 -2.05
N GLY A 143 36.55 -17.63 -1.84
CA GLY A 143 37.62 -17.14 -2.70
C GLY A 143 37.16 -16.37 -3.94
N HIS A 144 35.86 -16.18 -4.16
CA HIS A 144 35.34 -15.36 -5.26
C HIS A 144 35.37 -13.88 -4.90
N TYR A 145 35.68 -13.05 -5.89
CA TYR A 145 35.72 -11.59 -5.75
C TYR A 145 34.48 -10.94 -6.35
N PHE A 146 34.07 -9.84 -5.72
CA PHE A 146 32.91 -9.07 -6.12
C PHE A 146 33.25 -7.58 -6.10
N ILE A 147 32.76 -6.84 -7.08
CA ILE A 147 32.96 -5.39 -7.18
C ILE A 147 31.62 -4.69 -7.39
N LEU A 148 31.45 -3.54 -6.77
CA LEU A 148 30.24 -2.73 -6.94
C LEU A 148 30.37 -1.87 -8.21
N LYS A 149 29.37 -1.95 -9.07
CA LYS A 149 29.21 -1.06 -10.23
C LYS A 149 28.07 -0.09 -9.97
N ASN A 150 28.40 1.19 -9.94
CA ASN A 150 27.39 2.23 -9.81
C ASN A 150 26.47 2.24 -11.05
N VAL A 151 25.16 2.13 -10.81
CA VAL A 151 24.11 2.31 -11.80
C VAL A 151 23.27 3.51 -11.39
N PRO A 152 22.66 4.26 -12.32
CA PRO A 152 21.77 5.35 -11.93
C PRO A 152 20.66 4.79 -11.02
N PRO A 153 20.26 5.52 -9.95
CA PRO A 153 19.08 5.13 -9.18
C PRO A 153 17.89 5.10 -10.11
N VAL A 154 17.18 3.97 -10.04
CA VAL A 154 15.95 3.76 -10.80
C VAL A 154 15.02 4.93 -10.68
#